data_AF-A0A6S6QZA1-F1
#
_entry.id   AF-A0A6S6QZA1-F1
#
_cell.length_a   1.000
_cell.length_b   1.000
_cell.length_c   1.000
_cell.angle_alpha   90.00
_cell.angle_beta   90.00
_cell.angle_gamma   90.00
#
_symmetry.space_group_name_H-M   'P 1'
#
loop_
_entity.id
_entity.type
_entity.pdbx_description
1 polymer ?
#
loop_
_entity_poly.entity_id
_entity_poly.type
_entity_poly.pdbx_seq_one_letter_code
_entity_poly.pdbx_strand_id
1 'polypeptide(L)'
;MRKMKRIMAFVICFTIVLSDLSVPSIVKGASTVPKETIQVRVYGNIYYDINENGSNSSKLVRKQLYEYPFALYYSNTAGETKSFQLKTDRNGDYSFLLKDNQGIKNT
;
A
#
# COMPACT_ATOMS: atom_id res chain seq x y z
N MET A 1 38.76 31.08 -52.92
CA MET A 1 37.81 31.45 -51.84
C MET A 1 36.61 30.50 -51.65
N ARG A 2 36.08 29.81 -52.67
CA ARG A 2 34.93 28.87 -52.49
C ARG A 2 35.22 27.62 -51.64
N LYS A 3 36.46 27.10 -51.64
CA LYS A 3 36.84 25.91 -50.86
C LYS A 3 36.87 26.17 -49.34
N MET A 4 37.34 27.34 -48.90
CA MET A 4 37.36 27.69 -47.47
C MET A 4 35.96 27.81 -46.85
N LYS A 5 34.97 28.30 -47.61
CA LYS A 5 33.58 28.37 -47.13
C LYS A 5 32.97 27.00 -46.85
N ARG A 6 33.32 25.98 -47.66
CA ARG A 6 32.85 24.61 -47.47
C ARG A 6 33.46 23.94 -46.25
N ILE A 7 34.75 24.18 -46.00
CA ILE A 7 35.45 23.67 -44.81
C ILE A 7 34.87 24.31 -43.55
N MET A 8 34.63 25.63 -43.57
CA MET A 8 34.07 26.34 -42.42
C MET A 8 32.64 25.87 -42.09
N ALA A 9 31.80 25.64 -43.10
CA ALA A 9 30.46 25.08 -42.90
C ALA A 9 30.51 23.66 -42.30
N PHE A 10 31.47 22.84 -42.74
CA PHE A 10 31.64 21.49 -42.22
C PHE A 10 32.07 21.47 -40.75
N VAL A 11 32.99 22.37 -40.36
CA VAL A 11 33.42 22.52 -38.96
C VAL A 11 32.26 22.97 -38.07
N ILE A 12 31.45 23.93 -38.52
CA ILE A 12 30.27 24.40 -37.77
C ILE A 12 29.25 23.26 -37.58
N CYS A 13 28.91 22.53 -38.63
CA CYS A 13 28.01 21.39 -38.51
C CYS A 13 28.56 20.29 -37.59
N PHE A 14 29.86 20.01 -37.66
CA PHE A 14 30.51 19.01 -36.80
C PHE A 14 30.48 19.43 -35.33
N THR A 15 30.68 20.72 -35.02
CA THR A 15 30.57 21.23 -33.65
C THR A 15 29.15 21.17 -33.10
N ILE A 16 28.11 21.41 -33.92
CA ILE A 16 26.71 21.31 -33.50
C ILE A 16 26.37 19.84 -33.13
N VAL A 17 26.77 18.89 -33.98
CA VAL A 17 26.53 17.46 -33.72
C VAL A 17 27.25 16.96 -32.46
N LEU A 18 28.48 17.44 -32.21
CA LEU A 18 29.21 17.13 -30.97
C LEU A 18 28.57 17.77 -29.72
N SER A 19 27.92 18.92 -29.87
CA SER A 19 27.20 19.59 -28.79
C SER A 19 25.97 18.79 -28.36
N ASP A 20 25.24 18.20 -29.31
CA ASP A 20 24.05 17.38 -29.03
C ASP A 20 24.38 16.04 -28.35
N LEU A 21 25.58 15.48 -28.55
CA LEU A 21 26.03 14.30 -27.80
C LEU A 21 26.35 14.58 -26.33
N SER A 22 26.48 15.86 -25.95
CA SER A 22 26.89 16.27 -24.61
C SER A 22 25.73 16.65 -23.70
N VAL A 23 24.47 16.35 -24.05
CA VAL A 23 23.38 16.44 -23.07
C VAL A 23 23.73 15.44 -21.96
N PRO A 24 24.09 15.90 -20.76
CA PRO A 24 24.22 15.00 -19.64
C PRO A 24 22.83 14.40 -19.51
N SER A 25 22.74 13.08 -19.57
CA SER A 25 21.57 12.39 -19.07
C SER A 25 21.42 12.88 -17.63
N ILE A 26 20.56 13.88 -17.44
CA ILE A 26 20.02 14.22 -16.15
C ILE A 26 19.34 12.91 -15.79
N VAL A 27 20.06 12.10 -15.00
CA VAL A 27 19.50 11.07 -14.17
C VAL A 27 18.38 11.82 -13.48
N LYS A 28 17.15 11.67 -13.99
CA LYS A 28 15.95 11.95 -13.23
C LYS A 28 16.15 11.07 -12.03
N GLY A 29 16.73 11.65 -10.97
CA GLY A 29 16.75 11.05 -9.66
C GLY A 29 15.32 10.66 -9.46
N ALA A 30 15.06 9.35 -9.48
CA ALA A 30 13.81 8.82 -9.00
C ALA A 30 13.71 9.45 -7.62
N SER A 31 12.81 10.42 -7.48
CA SER A 31 12.55 11.03 -6.20
C SER A 31 12.07 9.87 -5.35
N THR A 32 12.97 9.33 -4.53
CA THR A 32 12.65 8.39 -3.47
C THR A 32 11.95 9.22 -2.41
N VAL A 33 10.77 9.75 -2.75
CA VAL A 33 9.80 10.18 -1.76
C VAL A 33 9.66 8.95 -0.87
N PRO A 34 10.00 9.04 0.42
CA PRO A 34 9.78 7.92 1.32
C PRO A 34 8.30 7.56 1.20
N LYS A 35 8.00 6.35 0.73
CA LYS A 35 6.63 5.82 0.81
C LYS A 35 6.28 5.84 2.29
N GLU A 36 5.50 6.82 2.73
CA GLU A 36 5.05 6.91 4.11
C GLU A 36 4.34 5.60 4.45
N THR A 37 4.90 4.85 5.40
CA THR A 37 4.24 3.65 5.91
C THR A 37 3.01 4.10 6.68
N ILE A 38 1.82 3.82 6.12
CA ILE A 38 0.58 4.07 6.83
C ILE A 38 0.35 2.88 7.76
N GLN A 39 0.11 3.20 9.03
CA GLN A 39 -0.25 2.23 10.05
C GLN A 39 -1.73 2.35 10.36
N VAL A 40 -2.49 1.31 10.03
CA VAL A 40 -3.92 1.23 10.34
C VAL A 40 -4.14 0.13 11.36
N ARG A 41 -4.83 0.45 12.44
CA ARG A 41 -5.26 -0.53 13.43
C ARG A 41 -6.69 -0.94 13.15
N VAL A 42 -6.90 -2.23 12.93
CA VAL A 42 -8.22 -2.86 12.80
C VAL A 42 -8.54 -3.53 14.13
N TYR A 43 -9.68 -3.21 14.73
CA TYR A 43 -10.10 -3.79 15.99
C TYR A 43 -11.61 -4.03 15.99
N GLY A 44 -12.06 -4.96 16.83
CA GLY A 44 -13.47 -5.30 16.95
C GLY A 44 -13.70 -6.39 18.00
N ASN A 45 -14.95 -6.84 18.10
CA ASN A 45 -15.40 -7.85 19.05
C ASN A 45 -16.30 -8.86 18.31
N ILE A 46 -16.10 -10.16 18.55
CA ILE A 46 -16.90 -11.24 17.96
C ILE A 46 -17.65 -11.96 19.08
N TYR A 47 -18.97 -12.00 18.96
CA TYR A 47 -19.89 -12.60 19.92
C TYR A 47 -21.03 -13.32 19.21
N TYR A 48 -21.75 -14.16 19.94
CA TYR A 48 -23.05 -14.69 19.54
C TYR A 48 -24.09 -14.42 20.62
N ASP A 49 -25.34 -14.28 20.19
CA ASP A 49 -26.48 -14.17 21.08
C ASP A 49 -27.23 -15.51 21.10
N ILE A 50 -27.53 -16.01 22.30
CA ILE A 50 -28.25 -17.27 22.51
C ILE A 50 -29.43 -17.05 23.44
N ASN A 51 -30.55 -17.71 23.14
CA ASN A 51 -31.66 -17.80 24.09
C ASN A 51 -31.38 -18.92 25.08
N GLU A 52 -31.02 -18.56 26.31
CA GLU A 52 -30.87 -19.54 27.39
C GLU A 52 -32.25 -19.78 28.03
N ASN A 53 -32.66 -21.05 28.06
CA ASN A 53 -33.89 -21.44 28.75
C ASN A 53 -33.66 -21.36 30.26
N GLY A 54 -34.33 -20.39 30.90
CA GLY A 54 -34.55 -20.41 32.34
C GLY A 54 -35.78 -21.26 32.68
N SER A 55 -35.91 -21.62 33.95
CA SER A 55 -36.99 -22.49 34.43
C SER A 55 -38.40 -22.02 34.05
N ASN A 56 -38.61 -20.71 33.83
CA ASN A 56 -39.92 -20.10 33.56
C ASN A 56 -39.93 -19.09 32.38
N SER A 57 -38.80 -18.83 31.70
CA SER A 57 -38.72 -17.98 30.51
C SER A 57 -37.37 -18.12 29.80
N SER A 58 -37.33 -17.88 28.48
CA SER A 58 -36.07 -17.77 27.73
C SER A 58 -35.51 -16.35 27.85
N LYS A 59 -34.21 -16.22 28.12
CA LYS A 59 -33.50 -14.92 28.13
C LYS A 59 -32.47 -14.89 27.02
N LEU A 60 -32.45 -13.81 26.23
CA LEU A 60 -31.36 -13.56 25.28
C LEU A 60 -30.09 -13.17 26.05
N VAL A 61 -29.02 -13.93 25.86
CA VAL A 61 -27.72 -13.73 26.51
C VAL A 61 -26.64 -13.63 25.43
N ARG A 62 -25.82 -12.59 25.54
CA ARG A 62 -24.61 -12.44 24.71
C ARG A 62 -23.47 -13.24 25.29
N LYS A 63 -22.77 -13.99 24.45
CA LYS A 63 -21.59 -14.78 24.80
C LYS A 63 -20.42 -14.38 23.92
N GLN A 64 -19.27 -14.14 24.55
CA GLN A 64 -18.03 -13.81 23.86
C GLN A 64 -17.40 -15.07 23.30
N LEU A 65 -16.85 -14.97 22.08
CA LEU A 65 -16.16 -16.07 21.44
C LEU A 65 -14.67 -16.00 21.77
N TYR A 66 -14.21 -16.87 22.67
CA TYR A 66 -12.79 -16.96 23.05
C TYR A 66 -11.99 -17.80 22.04
N GLU A 67 -10.79 -17.33 21.67
CA GLU A 67 -9.87 -18.02 20.75
C GLU A 67 -10.48 -18.37 19.39
N TYR A 68 -11.54 -17.65 18.99
CA TYR A 68 -12.29 -17.96 17.79
C TYR A 68 -11.47 -17.62 16.54
N PRO A 69 -11.18 -18.60 15.68
CA PRO A 69 -10.36 -18.38 14.50
C PRO A 69 -11.15 -17.64 13.42
N PHE A 70 -10.53 -16.62 12.83
CA PHE A 70 -11.07 -15.90 11.68
C PHE A 70 -9.96 -15.38 10.77
N ALA A 71 -10.33 -15.00 9.55
CA ALA A 71 -9.41 -14.44 8.57
C ALA A 71 -9.75 -12.98 8.27
N LEU A 72 -8.75 -12.09 8.34
CA LEU A 72 -8.86 -10.72 7.84
C LEU A 72 -8.29 -10.67 6.42
N TYR A 73 -9.13 -10.28 5.47
CA TYR A 73 -8.73 -10.09 4.07
C TYR A 73 -8.50 -8.61 3.78
N TYR A 74 -7.35 -8.31 3.21
CA TYR A 74 -6.96 -6.98 2.76
C TYR A 74 -6.78 -7.00 1.24
N SER A 75 -7.28 -5.97 0.56
CA SER A 75 -7.01 -5.72 -0.86
C SER A 75 -6.65 -4.25 -1.04
N ASN A 76 -5.55 -3.96 -1.74
CA ASN A 76 -5.15 -2.59 -2.05
C ASN A 76 -5.69 -2.14 -3.42
N THR A 77 -5.52 -0.86 -3.72
CA THR A 77 -5.98 -0.26 -4.99
C THR A 77 -5.23 -0.79 -6.22
N ALA A 78 -4.09 -1.47 -6.04
CA ALA A 78 -3.37 -2.16 -7.11
C ALA A 78 -3.87 -3.59 -7.34
N GLY A 79 -4.85 -4.06 -6.56
CA GLY A 79 -5.40 -5.42 -6.64
C GLY A 79 -4.57 -6.47 -5.89
N GLU A 80 -3.54 -6.09 -5.14
CA GLU A 80 -2.80 -7.02 -4.29
C GLU A 80 -3.65 -7.41 -3.08
N THR A 81 -3.77 -8.71 -2.82
CA THR A 81 -4.53 -9.24 -1.68
C THR A 81 -3.63 -9.89 -0.64
N LYS A 82 -3.93 -9.70 0.65
CA LYS A 82 -3.29 -10.39 1.78
C LYS A 82 -4.36 -10.96 2.71
N SER A 83 -4.06 -12.08 3.35
CA SER A 83 -4.91 -12.69 4.37
C SER A 83 -4.15 -12.88 5.66
N PHE A 84 -4.78 -12.58 6.79
CA PHE A 84 -4.21 -12.77 8.12
C PHE A 84 -5.12 -13.68 8.93
N GLN A 85 -4.55 -14.78 9.44
CA GLN A 85 -5.27 -15.68 10.35
C GLN A 85 -5.14 -15.13 11.77
N LEU A 86 -6.27 -14.83 12.38
CA LEU A 86 -6.36 -14.17 13.69
C LEU A 86 -7.25 -14.99 14.62
N LYS A 87 -7.17 -14.66 15.90
CA LYS A 87 -8.04 -15.19 16.94
C LYS A 87 -8.47 -14.07 17.87
N THR A 88 -9.67 -14.20 18.43
CA THR A 88 -10.15 -13.33 19.49
C THR A 88 -9.53 -13.68 20.85
N ASP A 89 -9.46 -12.69 21.73
CA ASP A 89 -9.04 -12.88 23.12
C ASP A 89 -10.19 -13.41 24.01
N ARG A 90 -9.97 -13.44 25.33
CA ARG A 90 -10.94 -13.93 26.32
C ARG A 90 -12.24 -13.14 26.37
N ASN A 91 -12.23 -11.90 25.91
CA ASN A 91 -13.39 -11.03 25.87
C ASN A 91 -14.06 -11.03 24.49
N GLY A 92 -13.59 -11.86 23.55
CA GLY A 92 -14.04 -11.83 22.16
C GLY A 92 -13.42 -10.71 21.33
N ASP A 93 -12.49 -9.94 21.90
CA ASP A 93 -11.88 -8.79 21.25
C ASP A 93 -10.73 -9.22 20.32
N TYR A 94 -10.47 -8.42 19.29
CA TYR A 94 -9.27 -8.52 18.47
C TYR A 94 -8.70 -7.13 18.17
N SER A 95 -7.38 -7.05 18.04
CA SER A 95 -6.67 -5.85 17.60
C SER A 95 -5.49 -6.23 16.72
N PHE A 96 -5.52 -5.77 15.48
CA PHE A 96 -4.50 -6.08 14.49
C PHE A 96 -3.94 -4.79 13.87
N LEU A 97 -2.62 -4.68 13.81
CA LEU A 97 -1.95 -3.55 13.19
C LEU A 97 -1.55 -3.90 11.77
N LEU A 98 -2.25 -3.33 10.79
CA LEU A 98 -1.90 -3.40 9.39
C LEU A 98 -0.86 -2.31 9.08
N LYS A 99 0.33 -2.72 8.63
CA LYS A 99 1.36 -1.82 8.11
C LYS A 99 1.38 -1.96 6.60
N ASP A 100 1.06 -0.90 5.87
CA ASP A 100 1.19 -0.87 4.42
C ASP A 100 2.13 0.26 3.97
N ASN A 101 2.96 -0.04 2.99
CA ASN A 101 3.84 0.90 2.30
C ASN A 101 3.17 1.46 1.03
N GLN A 102 1.98 0.97 0.68
CA GLN A 102 1.18 1.47 -0.42
C GLN A 102 0.00 2.25 0.16
N GLY A 103 0.08 3.58 0.07
CA GLY A 103 -0.86 4.48 0.73
C GLY A 103 -2.31 4.08 0.51
N ILE A 104 -3.02 3.84 1.60
CA ILE A 104 -4.48 3.82 1.64
C ILE A 104 -4.91 5.21 1.18
N LYS A 105 -5.34 5.32 -0.09
CA LYS A 105 -5.93 6.57 -0.56
C LYS A 105 -7.25 6.72 0.19
N ASN A 106 -7.29 7.63 1.16
CA ASN A 106 -8.55 8.15 1.68
C ASN A 106 -9.31 8.69 0.47
N THR A 107 -10.43 8.06 0.15
CA THR A 107 -11.36 8.52 -0.89
C THR A 107 -12.41 9.39 -0.23
#